data_AF-A0A2H1I4V1-F1
#
_entry.id   AF-A0A2H1I4V1-F1
#
_cell.length_a   1.000
_cell.length_b   1.000
_cell.length_c   1.000
_cell.angle_alpha   90.00
_cell.angle_beta   90.00
_cell.angle_gamma   90.00
#
_symmetry.space_group_name_H-M   'P 1'
#
loop_
_entity.id
_entity.type
_entity.pdbx_description
1 polymer ?
#
loop_
_entity_poly.entity_id
_entity_poly.type
_entity_poly.pdbx_seq_one_letter_code
_entity_poly.pdbx_strand_id
1 'polypeptide(L)'
;MAETQDAAHTADSPLPSRRELRRIAEEAEARGEGPLTQDELLRRAVASRDAAEGRVPTDPTSPSTAGIPTDPTSPSTAGIPIGHGFVTPAAPSGTRGQPAEEPVAPRDYGKAGRNLPAAIGVGVVLGGSVLASLIFYPPSFLIIVLVGVCLAMWELAEALSRSGAHVSRIPVIVASACMVLATYAGGREALWVAFTAGAGAVLLFALLERRTGNAVKDVCLSLFALTYVGLMASLIVYLLTLPDGNLLVICFLALVVASDIGGYIAGVLFGKHPIAPSISPKKSWEGYAGSALLSTAVGVAMAIWAFDAPMWTGIALGVLVPAFATLGDFSESMIKRDLELKDMGSLLPGHGGIMDRLDSILPTAPVVLVLFSFLPGFVD
;
A
#
# COMPACT_ATOMS: atom_id res chain seq x y z
N MET A 1 -59.25 -2.05 -19.20
CA MET A 1 -58.66 -0.99 -20.03
C MET A 1 -57.49 -0.41 -19.24
N ALA A 2 -56.39 -1.12 -18.99
CA ALA A 2 -55.45 -1.83 -19.87
C ALA A 2 -54.68 -0.87 -20.81
N GLU A 3 -53.89 0.02 -20.22
CA GLU A 3 -52.88 0.82 -20.93
C GLU A 3 -51.84 1.29 -19.90
N THR A 4 -50.65 0.67 -19.90
CA THR A 4 -49.32 1.16 -19.43
C THR A 4 -48.46 -0.03 -19.01
N GLN A 5 -48.05 -0.85 -19.98
CA GLN A 5 -46.99 -1.84 -19.76
C GLN A 5 -46.30 -2.19 -21.08
N ASP A 6 -45.66 -1.20 -21.72
CA ASP A 6 -44.62 -1.49 -22.72
C ASP A 6 -43.76 -0.25 -23.02
N ALA A 7 -42.68 -0.06 -22.26
CA ALA A 7 -41.53 0.80 -22.62
C ALA A 7 -40.34 0.58 -21.66
N ALA A 8 -40.19 -0.62 -21.10
CA ALA A 8 -39.11 -0.94 -20.17
C ALA A 8 -38.19 -2.01 -20.76
N HIS A 9 -37.63 -1.76 -21.94
CA HIS A 9 -36.55 -2.57 -22.51
C HIS A 9 -35.80 -1.79 -23.60
N THR A 10 -34.88 -0.89 -23.21
CA THR A 10 -33.73 -0.42 -24.00
C THR A 10 -33.00 0.72 -23.26
N ALA A 11 -32.24 0.41 -22.20
CA ALA A 11 -31.29 1.39 -21.64
C ALA A 11 -30.18 0.73 -20.78
N ASP A 12 -29.72 -0.47 -21.14
CA ASP A 12 -28.61 -1.13 -20.44
C ASP A 12 -27.29 -1.09 -21.24
N SER A 13 -27.13 -0.09 -22.11
CA SER A 13 -25.86 0.18 -22.78
C SER A 13 -25.01 1.12 -21.90
N PRO A 14 -23.79 0.71 -21.51
CA PRO A 14 -22.94 1.53 -20.65
C PRO A 14 -22.60 2.87 -21.33
N LEU A 15 -22.79 3.97 -20.60
CA LEU A 15 -22.49 5.33 -21.08
C LEU A 15 -21.08 5.39 -21.72
N PRO A 16 -20.92 6.07 -22.88
CA PRO A 16 -19.65 6.12 -23.59
C PRO A 16 -18.57 6.80 -22.74
N SER A 17 -17.34 6.26 -22.83
CA SER A 17 -16.24 6.74 -22.00
C SER A 17 -15.76 8.13 -22.42
N ARG A 18 -15.18 8.92 -21.50
CA ARG A 18 -14.60 10.24 -21.83
C ARG A 18 -13.54 10.18 -22.93
N ARG A 19 -12.81 9.05 -23.04
CA ARG A 19 -11.82 8.83 -24.11
C ARG A 19 -12.46 8.67 -25.48
N GLU A 20 -13.61 7.98 -25.53
CA GLU A 20 -14.38 7.72 -26.75
C GLU A 20 -15.01 9.01 -27.29
N LEU A 21 -15.61 9.83 -26.41
CA LEU A 21 -16.16 11.13 -26.78
C LEU A 21 -15.08 12.10 -27.28
N ARG A 22 -13.89 12.08 -26.66
CA ARG A 22 -12.75 12.90 -27.09
C ARG A 22 -12.24 12.48 -28.47
N ARG A 23 -12.17 11.18 -28.75
CA ARG A 23 -11.78 10.67 -30.07
C ARG A 23 -12.76 11.10 -31.16
N ILE A 24 -14.07 11.04 -30.89
CA ILE A 24 -15.10 11.47 -31.85
C ILE A 24 -15.00 12.99 -32.11
N ALA A 25 -14.71 13.79 -31.09
CA ALA A 25 -14.50 15.23 -31.25
C ALA A 25 -13.26 15.53 -32.10
N GLU A 26 -12.14 14.85 -31.84
CA GLU A 26 -10.89 14.98 -32.62
C GLU A 26 -11.07 14.53 -34.08
N GLU A 27 -11.84 13.46 -34.33
CA GLU A 27 -12.17 12.99 -35.68
C GLU A 27 -13.09 13.96 -36.45
N ALA A 28 -14.00 14.65 -35.76
CA ALA A 28 -14.86 15.66 -36.36
C ALA A 28 -14.08 16.93 -36.72
N GLU A 29 -13.19 17.37 -35.83
CA GLU A 29 -12.30 18.51 -36.07
C GLU A 29 -11.35 18.23 -37.24
N ALA A 30 -10.81 17.01 -37.35
CA ALA A 30 -9.99 16.58 -38.49
C ALA A 30 -10.75 16.57 -39.83
N ARG A 31 -12.09 16.48 -39.80
CA ARG A 31 -12.96 16.55 -40.99
C ARG A 31 -13.44 17.96 -41.31
N GLY A 32 -13.05 18.96 -40.51
CA GLY A 32 -13.53 20.34 -40.65
C GLY A 32 -14.99 20.53 -40.22
N GLU A 33 -15.55 19.55 -39.53
CA GLU A 33 -16.84 19.67 -38.86
C GLU A 33 -16.56 20.44 -37.56
N GLY A 34 -17.12 21.64 -37.39
CA GLY A 34 -16.89 22.47 -36.20
C GLY A 34 -17.21 21.76 -34.87
N PRO A 35 -17.03 22.43 -33.72
CA PRO A 35 -17.17 21.80 -32.41
C PRO A 35 -18.56 21.17 -32.21
N LEU A 36 -18.59 19.84 -32.02
CA LEU A 36 -19.80 19.07 -31.79
C LEU A 36 -20.38 19.32 -30.39
N THR A 37 -21.70 19.36 -30.30
CA THR A 37 -22.41 19.42 -29.02
C THR A 37 -22.38 18.06 -28.30
N GLN A 38 -22.62 18.08 -26.97
CA GLN A 38 -22.55 16.86 -26.16
C GLN A 38 -23.56 15.79 -26.61
N ASP A 39 -24.75 16.18 -27.06
CA ASP A 39 -25.76 15.26 -27.59
C ASP A 39 -25.32 14.63 -28.93
N GLU A 40 -24.64 15.37 -29.79
CA GLU A 40 -24.12 14.85 -31.05
C GLU A 40 -22.99 13.84 -30.83
N LEU A 41 -22.11 14.10 -29.86
CA LEU A 41 -21.06 13.17 -29.46
C LEU A 41 -21.63 11.87 -28.92
N LEU A 42 -22.69 11.94 -28.10
CA LEU A 42 -23.37 10.76 -27.56
C LEU A 42 -24.05 9.94 -28.67
N ARG A 43 -24.77 10.60 -29.59
CA ARG A 43 -25.42 9.91 -30.72
C ARG A 43 -24.42 9.21 -31.63
N ARG A 44 -23.29 9.85 -31.94
CA ARG A 44 -22.23 9.25 -32.76
C ARG A 44 -21.54 8.08 -32.06
N ALA A 45 -21.34 8.18 -30.74
CA ALA A 45 -20.77 7.07 -29.96
C ALA A 45 -21.68 5.83 -30.00
N VAL A 46 -23.00 6.01 -29.81
CA VAL A 46 -23.98 4.91 -29.89
C VAL A 46 -24.01 4.32 -31.30
N ALA A 47 -24.09 5.14 -32.34
CA ALA A 47 -24.10 4.67 -33.73
C ALA A 47 -22.83 3.90 -34.11
N SER A 48 -21.66 4.32 -33.60
CA SER A 48 -20.38 3.63 -33.84
C SER A 48 -20.33 2.24 -33.19
N ARG A 49 -21.00 2.08 -32.04
CA ARG A 49 -21.10 0.80 -31.33
C ARG A 49 -22.12 -0.13 -31.99
N ASP A 50 -23.27 0.39 -32.38
CA ASP A 50 -24.29 -0.39 -33.07
C ASP A 50 -23.77 -0.94 -34.42
N ALA A 51 -22.95 -0.14 -35.13
CA ALA A 51 -22.26 -0.56 -36.34
C ALA A 51 -21.19 -1.64 -36.07
N ALA A 52 -20.46 -1.55 -34.95
CA ALA A 52 -19.46 -2.54 -34.55
C ALA A 52 -20.09 -3.87 -34.09
N GLU A 53 -21.30 -3.82 -33.51
CA GLU A 53 -22.07 -4.99 -33.07
C GLU A 53 -22.95 -5.59 -34.17
N GLY A 54 -22.95 -5.03 -35.38
CA GLY A 54 -23.72 -5.55 -36.52
C GLY A 54 -25.24 -5.43 -36.34
N ARG A 55 -25.71 -4.52 -35.47
CA ARG A 55 -27.15 -4.29 -35.26
C ARG A 55 -27.68 -3.40 -36.37
N VAL A 56 -28.56 -3.94 -37.21
CA VAL A 56 -29.29 -3.19 -38.23
C VAL A 56 -30.40 -2.38 -37.53
N PRO A 57 -30.59 -1.08 -37.83
CA PRO A 57 -31.71 -0.32 -37.29
C PRO A 57 -33.05 -0.92 -37.77
N THR A 58 -33.89 -1.35 -36.83
CA THR A 58 -35.27 -1.77 -37.13
C THR A 58 -36.14 -0.54 -37.35
N ASP A 59 -36.59 -0.32 -38.59
CA ASP A 59 -37.55 0.71 -38.96
C ASP A 59 -38.98 0.25 -38.61
N PRO A 60 -39.76 0.98 -37.78
CA PRO A 60 -41.05 0.51 -37.29
C PRO A 60 -42.21 0.93 -38.22
N THR A 61 -42.24 0.47 -39.49
CA THR A 61 -43.45 0.58 -40.33
C THR A 61 -43.55 -0.50 -41.42
N SER A 62 -44.11 -1.69 -41.10
CA SER A 62 -45.04 -2.44 -41.97
C SER A 62 -45.42 -3.83 -41.42
N PRO A 63 -46.61 -4.37 -41.77
CA PRO A 63 -47.28 -5.43 -41.02
C PRO A 63 -46.98 -6.87 -41.50
N SER A 64 -46.89 -7.76 -40.51
CA SER A 64 -47.26 -9.19 -40.46
C SER A 64 -47.58 -9.95 -41.76
N THR A 65 -46.85 -11.05 -41.99
CA THR A 65 -47.47 -12.30 -42.48
C THR A 65 -46.80 -13.55 -41.90
N ALA A 66 -47.66 -14.48 -41.49
CA ALA A 66 -47.40 -15.75 -40.83
C ALA A 66 -46.71 -16.83 -41.71
N GLY A 67 -46.10 -17.83 -41.06
CA GLY A 67 -45.64 -19.08 -41.67
C GLY A 67 -45.23 -20.12 -40.63
N ILE A 68 -45.87 -21.29 -40.70
CA ILE A 68 -46.00 -22.40 -39.72
C ILE A 68 -44.79 -23.39 -39.76
N PRO A 69 -44.58 -24.23 -38.72
CA PRO A 69 -43.35 -25.00 -38.46
C PRO A 69 -43.42 -26.47 -38.92
N THR A 70 -42.26 -27.12 -39.05
CA THR A 70 -42.15 -28.59 -39.17
C THR A 70 -40.96 -29.14 -38.40
N ASP A 71 -41.25 -29.98 -37.41
CA ASP A 71 -40.42 -31.00 -36.75
C ASP A 71 -40.95 -32.38 -37.24
N PRO A 72 -40.56 -33.58 -36.76
CA PRO A 72 -39.27 -34.16 -36.30
C PRO A 72 -38.95 -35.52 -37.00
N THR A 73 -37.76 -36.10 -36.80
CA THR A 73 -37.57 -37.58 -36.75
C THR A 73 -36.31 -38.03 -35.97
N SER A 74 -36.56 -38.45 -34.72
CA SER A 74 -35.95 -39.44 -33.79
C SER A 74 -35.01 -40.58 -34.30
N PRO A 75 -34.40 -41.44 -33.43
CA PRO A 75 -34.19 -41.41 -31.95
C PRO A 75 -32.80 -41.89 -31.44
N SER A 76 -32.63 -41.90 -30.10
CA SER A 76 -32.00 -42.97 -29.28
C SER A 76 -30.56 -42.83 -28.73
N THR A 77 -30.51 -42.45 -27.45
CA THR A 77 -29.91 -43.20 -26.31
C THR A 77 -28.40 -43.18 -26.02
N ALA A 78 -28.11 -42.72 -24.80
CA ALA A 78 -27.04 -43.10 -23.87
C ALA A 78 -25.58 -42.73 -24.18
N GLY A 79 -24.97 -42.02 -23.22
CA GLY A 79 -23.52 -41.94 -23.07
C GLY A 79 -23.08 -40.74 -22.26
N ILE A 80 -23.15 -40.82 -20.93
CA ILE A 80 -22.25 -40.04 -20.07
C ILE A 80 -20.91 -40.78 -20.08
N PRO A 81 -19.80 -40.08 -20.38
CA PRO A 81 -18.57 -40.38 -19.67
C PRO A 81 -17.94 -39.11 -19.10
N ILE A 82 -17.71 -39.15 -17.80
CA ILE A 82 -16.68 -38.37 -17.11
C ILE A 82 -15.34 -38.82 -17.68
N GLY A 83 -14.57 -37.88 -18.24
CA GLY A 83 -13.24 -38.13 -18.78
C GLY A 83 -12.38 -36.87 -18.72
N HIS A 84 -11.44 -36.86 -17.78
CA HIS A 84 -10.28 -35.96 -17.80
C HIS A 84 -9.55 -36.10 -19.14
N GLY A 85 -9.53 -35.03 -19.94
CA GLY A 85 -8.81 -34.99 -21.21
C GLY A 85 -8.34 -33.58 -21.48
N PHE A 86 -7.02 -33.41 -21.50
CA PHE A 86 -6.35 -32.20 -21.98
C PHE A 86 -6.91 -31.78 -23.34
N VAL A 87 -7.49 -30.58 -23.41
CA VAL A 87 -7.83 -29.94 -24.69
C VAL A 87 -6.56 -29.29 -25.23
N THR A 88 -5.94 -29.89 -26.23
CA THR A 88 -4.91 -29.28 -27.05
C THR A 88 -5.56 -28.14 -27.85
N PRO A 89 -5.12 -26.87 -27.74
CA PRO A 89 -5.64 -25.82 -28.59
C PRO A 89 -5.14 -26.04 -30.03
N ALA A 90 -6.06 -26.01 -30.99
CA ALA A 90 -5.74 -26.00 -32.40
C ALA A 90 -4.88 -24.78 -32.76
N ALA A 91 -3.82 -25.00 -33.55
CA ALA A 91 -2.93 -23.96 -34.03
C ALA A 91 -3.68 -22.93 -34.89
N PRO A 92 -3.55 -21.61 -34.64
CA PRO A 92 -4.03 -20.61 -35.57
C PRO A 92 -3.03 -20.48 -36.74
N SER A 93 -3.46 -20.89 -37.93
CA SER A 93 -2.85 -20.49 -39.19
C SER A 93 -3.23 -19.04 -39.50
N GLY A 94 -2.22 -18.17 -39.68
CA GLY A 94 -2.44 -16.81 -40.16
C GLY A 94 -1.48 -15.79 -39.56
N THR A 95 -0.31 -15.67 -40.17
CA THR A 95 0.62 -14.55 -40.00
C THR A 95 -0.07 -13.23 -40.36
N ARG A 96 -0.49 -12.48 -39.34
CA ARG A 96 -0.71 -11.04 -39.41
C ARG A 96 0.24 -10.41 -38.39
N GLY A 97 1.22 -9.64 -38.88
CA GLY A 97 2.32 -9.10 -38.09
C GLY A 97 1.82 -8.39 -36.84
N GLN A 98 2.16 -8.95 -35.68
CA GLN A 98 2.18 -8.19 -34.43
C GLN A 98 3.37 -7.22 -34.52
N PRO A 99 3.19 -5.93 -34.23
CA PRO A 99 4.35 -5.06 -34.04
C PRO A 99 5.18 -5.61 -32.90
N ALA A 100 6.47 -5.79 -33.14
CA ALA A 100 7.44 -6.24 -32.15
C ALA A 100 7.31 -5.37 -30.90
N GLU A 101 7.15 -6.01 -29.74
CA GLU A 101 7.16 -5.36 -28.44
C GLU A 101 8.53 -4.69 -28.27
N GLU A 102 8.58 -3.36 -28.44
CA GLU A 102 9.80 -2.60 -28.26
C GLU A 102 10.32 -2.83 -26.84
N PRO A 103 11.62 -3.12 -26.66
CA PRO A 103 12.18 -3.25 -25.33
C PRO A 103 11.97 -1.94 -24.58
N VAL A 104 11.19 -1.99 -23.49
CA VAL A 104 10.93 -0.84 -22.61
C VAL A 104 12.27 -0.27 -22.18
N ALA A 105 12.63 0.87 -22.74
CA ALA A 105 13.86 1.57 -22.39
C ALA A 105 13.93 1.75 -20.86
N PRO A 106 15.10 1.54 -20.22
CA PRO A 106 15.22 1.71 -18.78
C PRO A 106 14.79 3.13 -18.42
N ARG A 107 13.72 3.24 -17.62
CA ARG A 107 13.24 4.53 -17.11
C ARG A 107 14.36 5.16 -16.30
N ASP A 108 14.98 6.19 -16.88
CA ASP A 108 15.96 7.04 -16.22
C ASP A 108 15.26 7.81 -15.10
N TYR A 109 15.31 7.27 -13.89
CA TYR A 109 14.96 8.03 -12.70
C TYR A 109 16.10 9.00 -12.43
N GLY A 110 15.99 10.16 -13.07
CA GLY A 110 16.96 11.23 -13.04
C GLY A 110 17.62 11.38 -11.67
N LYS A 111 18.95 11.48 -11.70
CA LYS A 111 19.80 11.85 -10.56
C LYS A 111 19.11 12.97 -9.79
N ALA A 112 18.71 12.67 -8.56
CA ALA A 112 18.09 13.64 -7.68
C ALA A 112 19.05 14.81 -7.47
N GLY A 113 18.83 15.91 -8.19
CA GLY A 113 19.38 17.24 -7.90
C GLY A 113 18.78 17.79 -6.60
N ARG A 114 18.91 17.02 -5.53
CA ARG A 114 18.42 17.31 -4.18
C ARG A 114 19.52 18.06 -3.45
N ASN A 115 19.15 19.03 -2.61
CA ASN A 115 20.08 19.68 -1.69
C ASN A 115 20.60 18.66 -0.67
N LEU A 116 21.57 17.84 -1.09
CA LEU A 116 22.19 16.77 -0.28
C LEU A 116 22.66 17.28 1.10
N PRO A 117 23.21 18.52 1.22
CA PRO A 117 23.57 19.07 2.53
C PRO A 117 22.36 19.32 3.43
N ALA A 118 21.25 19.84 2.88
CA ALA A 118 20.01 20.00 3.62
C ALA A 118 19.43 18.63 4.01
N ALA A 119 19.58 17.64 3.12
CA ALA A 119 19.16 16.27 3.37
C ALA A 119 19.81 15.67 4.62
N ILE A 120 21.14 15.78 4.67
CA ILE A 120 21.96 15.31 5.77
C ILE A 120 21.67 16.11 7.03
N GLY A 121 21.56 17.44 6.92
CA GLY A 121 21.30 18.32 8.07
C GLY A 121 20.03 17.96 8.83
N VAL A 122 18.90 17.79 8.14
CA VAL A 122 17.64 17.38 8.80
C VAL A 122 17.76 15.99 9.41
N GLY A 123 18.41 15.04 8.73
CA GLY A 123 18.60 13.69 9.25
C GLY A 123 19.42 13.66 10.54
N VAL A 124 20.53 14.42 10.58
CA VAL A 124 21.39 14.55 11.77
C VAL A 124 20.65 15.24 12.91
N VAL A 125 19.88 16.29 12.64
CA VAL A 125 19.10 16.98 13.67
C VAL A 125 18.02 16.06 14.23
N LEU A 126 17.28 15.35 13.37
CA LEU A 126 16.21 14.45 13.81
C LEU A 126 16.76 13.24 14.58
N GLY A 127 17.74 12.52 14.01
CA GLY A 127 18.38 11.38 14.68
C GLY A 127 19.12 11.80 15.96
N GLY A 128 19.82 12.94 15.93
CA GLY A 128 20.48 13.51 17.10
C GLY A 128 19.49 13.92 18.18
N SER A 129 18.32 14.49 17.83
CA SER A 129 17.28 14.84 18.80
C SER A 129 16.67 13.60 19.46
N VAL A 130 16.43 12.53 18.69
CA VAL A 130 15.96 11.24 19.22
C VAL A 130 16.99 10.67 20.19
N LEU A 131 18.26 10.59 19.79
CA LEU A 131 19.31 10.05 20.64
C LEU A 131 19.52 10.89 21.91
N ALA A 132 19.53 12.23 21.78
CA ALA A 132 19.64 13.13 22.91
C ALA A 132 18.46 12.97 23.87
N SER A 133 17.23 12.81 23.37
CA SER A 133 16.05 12.58 24.20
C SER A 133 16.19 11.30 25.03
N LEU A 134 16.69 10.21 24.43
CA LEU A 134 16.85 8.91 25.10
C LEU A 134 18.01 8.88 26.10
N ILE A 135 19.06 9.68 25.90
CA ILE A 135 20.23 9.73 26.79
C ILE A 135 20.00 10.68 27.96
N PHE A 136 19.49 11.89 27.72
CA PHE A 136 19.44 12.94 28.75
C PHE A 136 18.14 12.94 29.55
N TYR A 137 17.00 12.69 28.91
CA TYR A 137 15.69 12.69 29.58
C TYR A 137 14.72 11.78 28.83
N PRO A 138 14.76 10.45 29.06
CA PRO A 138 13.98 9.47 28.31
C PRO A 138 12.48 9.80 28.14
N PRO A 139 11.77 10.38 29.13
CA PRO A 139 10.37 10.79 28.94
C PRO A 139 10.15 11.80 27.81
N SER A 140 11.14 12.63 27.45
CA SER A 140 11.01 13.56 26.30
C SER A 140 10.88 12.86 24.96
N PHE A 141 11.35 11.62 24.82
CA PHE A 141 11.15 10.82 23.61
C PHE A 141 9.66 10.65 23.29
N LEU A 142 8.79 10.62 24.32
CA LEU A 142 7.34 10.51 24.16
C LEU A 142 6.77 11.67 23.33
N ILE A 143 7.32 12.88 23.46
CA ILE A 143 6.88 14.05 22.69
C ILE A 143 7.21 13.85 21.21
N ILE A 144 8.42 13.36 20.92
CA ILE A 144 8.87 13.08 19.54
C ILE A 144 7.98 11.99 18.92
N VAL A 145 7.72 10.91 19.63
CA VAL A 145 6.83 9.83 19.17
C VAL A 145 5.42 10.34 18.95
N LEU A 146 4.87 11.13 19.88
CA LEU A 146 3.51 11.66 19.77
C LEU A 146 3.34 12.55 18.53
N VAL A 147 4.28 13.48 18.32
CA VAL A 147 4.29 14.33 17.12
C VAL A 147 4.47 13.48 15.87
N GLY A 148 5.43 12.55 15.87
CA GLY A 148 5.72 11.66 14.75
C GLY A 148 4.51 10.81 14.36
N VAL A 149 3.82 10.21 15.33
CA VAL A 149 2.62 9.39 15.13
C VAL A 149 1.47 10.21 14.57
N CYS A 150 1.22 11.42 15.11
CA CYS A 150 0.16 12.28 14.59
C CYS A 150 0.41 12.67 13.12
N LEU A 151 1.65 13.04 12.78
CA LEU A 151 2.04 13.41 11.41
C LEU A 151 2.02 12.21 10.46
N ALA A 152 2.59 11.07 10.87
CA ALA A 152 2.59 9.83 10.08
C ALA A 152 1.16 9.34 9.83
N MET A 153 0.31 9.40 10.85
CA MET A 153 -1.09 9.03 10.73
C MET A 153 -1.84 9.96 9.80
N TRP A 154 -1.55 11.26 9.85
CA TRP A 154 -2.13 12.24 8.93
C TRP A 154 -1.77 11.91 7.47
N GLU A 155 -0.50 11.64 7.18
CA GLU A 155 -0.03 11.26 5.85
C GLU A 155 -0.64 9.95 5.37
N LEU A 156 -0.62 8.90 6.21
CA LEU A 156 -1.18 7.61 5.85
C LEU A 156 -2.68 7.71 5.60
N ALA A 157 -3.43 8.39 6.47
CA ALA A 157 -4.86 8.51 6.31
C ALA A 157 -5.23 9.33 5.05
N GLU A 158 -4.44 10.34 4.70
CA GLU A 158 -4.57 11.06 3.42
C GLU A 158 -4.28 10.15 2.22
N ALA A 159 -3.16 9.43 2.24
CA ALA A 159 -2.76 8.52 1.17
C ALA A 159 -3.81 7.43 0.94
N LEU A 160 -4.24 6.74 1.99
CA LEU A 160 -5.26 5.69 1.93
C LEU A 160 -6.62 6.21 1.44
N SER A 161 -6.94 7.48 1.73
CA SER A 161 -8.18 8.09 1.24
C SER A 161 -8.20 8.29 -0.29
N ARG A 162 -7.04 8.25 -0.95
CA ARG A 162 -6.97 8.34 -2.43
C ARG A 162 -7.48 7.08 -3.13
N SER A 163 -7.62 5.97 -2.42
CA SER A 163 -8.22 4.72 -2.94
C SER A 163 -9.74 4.82 -3.19
N GLY A 164 -10.36 5.98 -3.00
CA GLY A 164 -11.81 6.19 -3.11
C GLY A 164 -12.60 5.83 -1.84
N ALA A 165 -11.90 5.58 -0.74
CA ALA A 165 -12.45 5.39 0.60
C ALA A 165 -12.15 6.62 1.48
N HIS A 166 -12.88 6.79 2.58
CA HIS A 166 -12.67 7.88 3.52
C HIS A 166 -12.13 7.32 4.84
N VAL A 167 -10.83 7.50 5.08
CA VAL A 167 -10.26 7.17 6.39
C VAL A 167 -10.72 8.21 7.41
N SER A 168 -11.21 7.74 8.55
CA SER A 168 -11.66 8.60 9.66
C SER A 168 -10.48 9.26 10.37
N ARG A 169 -9.90 10.29 9.74
CA ARG A 169 -8.60 10.87 10.12
C ARG A 169 -8.55 11.30 11.59
N ILE A 170 -9.54 12.10 12.02
CA ILE A 170 -9.57 12.65 13.38
C ILE A 170 -9.67 11.53 14.42
N PRO A 171 -10.64 10.60 14.35
CA PRO A 171 -10.71 9.45 15.27
C PRO A 171 -9.42 8.64 15.31
N VAL A 172 -8.81 8.33 14.17
CA VAL A 172 -7.63 7.47 14.11
C VAL A 172 -6.39 8.17 14.69
N ILE A 173 -6.21 9.47 14.45
CA ILE A 173 -5.13 10.27 15.04
C ILE A 173 -5.31 10.37 16.56
N VAL A 174 -6.51 10.72 17.02
CA VAL A 174 -6.82 10.83 18.46
C VAL A 174 -6.65 9.47 19.15
N ALA A 175 -7.15 8.40 18.56
CA ALA A 175 -6.99 7.04 19.10
C ALA A 175 -5.51 6.64 19.21
N SER A 176 -4.69 6.98 18.21
CA SER A 176 -3.25 6.68 18.24
C SER A 176 -2.50 7.50 19.28
N ALA A 177 -2.83 8.78 19.43
CA ALA A 177 -2.26 9.63 20.48
C ALA A 177 -2.64 9.14 21.88
N CYS A 178 -3.93 8.81 22.10
CA CYS A 178 -4.40 8.23 23.36
C CYS A 178 -3.71 6.89 23.65
N MET A 179 -3.50 6.06 22.64
CA MET A 179 -2.82 4.77 22.81
C MET A 179 -1.36 4.98 23.23
N VAL A 180 -0.61 5.86 22.57
CA VAL A 180 0.76 6.22 22.96
C VAL A 180 0.84 6.70 24.42
N LEU A 181 -0.05 7.61 24.82
CA LEU A 181 -0.07 8.14 26.19
C LEU A 181 -0.48 7.08 27.21
N ALA A 182 -1.48 6.26 26.88
CA ALA A 182 -1.95 5.18 27.75
C ALA A 182 -0.86 4.12 27.95
N THR A 183 -0.14 3.74 26.88
CA THR A 183 0.98 2.80 26.98
C THR A 183 2.09 3.32 27.86
N TYR A 184 2.44 4.60 27.74
CA TYR A 184 3.44 5.20 28.63
C TYR A 184 3.00 5.19 30.10
N ALA A 185 1.72 5.47 30.37
CA ALA A 185 1.19 5.57 31.73
C ALA A 185 0.90 4.23 32.41
N GLY A 186 0.50 3.21 31.63
CA GLY A 186 0.00 1.93 32.17
C GLY A 186 0.58 0.68 31.49
N GLY A 187 1.63 0.84 30.69
CA GLY A 187 2.36 -0.27 30.08
C GLY A 187 1.51 -1.14 29.14
N ARG A 188 1.72 -2.46 29.22
CA ARG A 188 1.12 -3.45 28.32
C ARG A 188 -0.41 -3.50 28.40
N GLU A 189 -0.97 -3.47 29.60
CA GLU A 189 -2.42 -3.59 29.77
C GLU A 189 -3.14 -2.36 29.22
N ALA A 190 -2.61 -1.16 29.50
CA ALA A 190 -3.14 0.09 28.98
C ALA A 190 -3.02 0.19 27.45
N LEU A 191 -1.96 -0.36 26.85
CA LEU A 191 -1.82 -0.48 25.39
C LEU A 191 -3.00 -1.25 24.78
N TRP A 192 -3.29 -2.45 25.27
CA TRP A 192 -4.35 -3.29 24.69
C TRP A 192 -5.74 -2.70 24.95
N VAL A 193 -5.98 -2.15 26.15
CA VAL A 193 -7.23 -1.44 26.45
C VAL A 193 -7.42 -0.24 25.52
N ALA A 194 -6.39 0.58 25.32
CA ALA A 194 -6.47 1.74 24.44
C ALA A 194 -6.62 1.35 22.97
N PHE A 195 -5.98 0.26 22.52
CA PHE A 195 -6.17 -0.27 21.17
C PHE A 195 -7.61 -0.73 20.96
N THR A 196 -8.16 -1.54 21.86
CA THR A 196 -9.55 -2.02 21.76
C THR A 196 -10.55 -0.88 21.84
N ALA A 197 -10.35 0.08 22.76
CA ALA A 197 -11.21 1.26 22.87
C ALA A 197 -11.11 2.14 21.62
N GLY A 198 -9.90 2.35 21.08
CA GLY A 198 -9.65 3.13 19.87
C GLY A 198 -10.27 2.48 18.63
N ALA A 199 -10.12 1.17 18.46
CA ALA A 199 -10.75 0.41 17.38
C ALA A 199 -12.29 0.49 17.47
N GLY A 200 -12.84 0.34 18.68
CA GLY A 200 -14.27 0.52 18.93
C GLY A 200 -14.77 1.93 18.63
N ALA A 201 -13.99 2.96 19.00
CA ALA A 201 -14.32 4.35 18.72
C ALA A 201 -14.29 4.67 17.22
N VAL A 202 -13.30 4.15 16.48
CA VAL A 202 -13.21 4.27 15.02
C VAL A 202 -14.41 3.60 14.35
N LEU A 203 -14.77 2.38 14.79
CA LEU A 203 -15.93 1.67 14.26
C LEU A 203 -17.23 2.42 14.55
N LEU A 204 -17.42 2.90 15.78
CA LEU A 204 -18.60 3.67 16.17
C LEU A 204 -18.70 4.96 15.36
N PHE A 205 -17.59 5.68 15.18
CA PHE A 205 -17.56 6.89 14.38
C PHE A 205 -17.96 6.61 12.93
N ALA A 206 -17.40 5.57 12.30
CA ALA A 206 -17.75 5.17 10.94
C ALA A 206 -19.24 4.77 10.81
N LEU A 207 -19.81 4.12 11.83
CA LEU A 207 -21.24 3.78 11.87
C LEU A 207 -22.13 5.03 12.01
N LEU A 208 -21.73 5.98 12.85
CA LEU A 208 -22.48 7.23 13.09
C LEU A 208 -22.46 8.17 11.88
N GLU A 209 -21.36 8.19 11.13
CA GLU A 209 -21.22 9.05 9.96
C GLU A 209 -22.10 8.60 8.78
N ARG A 210 -22.75 7.42 8.86
CA ARG A 210 -23.76 6.89 7.91
C ARG A 210 -23.40 7.10 6.44
N ARG A 211 -22.13 6.92 6.08
CA ARG A 211 -21.67 7.12 4.70
C ARG A 211 -22.08 5.93 3.83
N THR A 212 -23.01 6.17 2.90
CA THR A 212 -23.54 5.15 1.98
C THR A 212 -22.49 4.77 0.93
N GLY A 213 -22.14 3.48 0.83
CA GLY A 213 -21.40 2.91 -0.31
C GLY A 213 -20.13 2.12 0.05
N ASN A 214 -19.31 2.59 0.99
CA ASN A 214 -17.96 2.06 1.25
C ASN A 214 -17.62 1.81 2.73
N ALA A 215 -18.61 1.76 3.63
CA ALA A 215 -18.39 1.72 5.08
C ALA A 215 -17.42 0.62 5.56
N VAL A 216 -17.48 -0.58 4.97
CA VAL A 216 -16.54 -1.67 5.30
C VAL A 216 -15.12 -1.29 4.93
N LYS A 217 -14.90 -0.74 3.74
CA LYS A 217 -13.58 -0.30 3.27
C LYS A 217 -13.03 0.83 4.15
N ASP A 218 -13.87 1.80 4.51
CA ASP A 218 -13.51 2.93 5.39
C ASP A 218 -13.05 2.44 6.77
N VAL A 219 -13.78 1.49 7.36
CA VAL A 219 -13.43 0.86 8.64
C VAL A 219 -12.15 0.05 8.51
N CYS A 220 -12.02 -0.80 7.48
CA CYS A 220 -10.83 -1.61 7.27
C CYS A 220 -9.58 -0.75 7.12
N LEU A 221 -9.63 0.33 6.34
CA LEU A 221 -8.49 1.23 6.16
C LEU A 221 -8.18 2.03 7.43
N SER A 222 -9.20 2.43 8.20
CA SER A 222 -9.01 3.14 9.47
C SER A 222 -8.41 2.23 10.55
N LEU A 223 -8.85 0.97 10.64
CA LEU A 223 -8.27 -0.03 11.54
C LEU A 223 -6.88 -0.46 11.08
N PHE A 224 -6.65 -0.57 9.78
CA PHE A 224 -5.33 -0.80 9.21
C PHE A 224 -4.38 0.32 9.61
N ALA A 225 -4.77 1.58 9.42
CA ALA A 225 -3.96 2.73 9.81
C ALA A 225 -3.66 2.74 11.32
N LEU A 226 -4.70 2.55 12.16
CA LEU A 226 -4.56 2.46 13.61
C LEU A 226 -3.59 1.34 14.04
N THR A 227 -3.66 0.19 13.39
CA THR A 227 -2.78 -0.96 13.67
C THR A 227 -1.36 -0.70 13.16
N TYR A 228 -1.22 -0.20 11.93
CA TYR A 228 0.08 -0.06 11.27
C TYR A 228 0.93 1.07 11.87
N VAL A 229 0.32 2.23 12.17
CA VAL A 229 1.04 3.37 12.78
C VAL A 229 0.84 3.39 14.29
N GLY A 230 -0.41 3.42 14.75
CA GLY A 230 -0.72 3.61 16.16
C GLY A 230 -0.17 2.49 17.02
N LEU A 231 -0.58 1.24 16.75
CA LEU A 231 -0.20 0.10 17.59
C LEU A 231 1.32 -0.13 17.52
N MET A 232 1.90 -0.14 16.33
CA MET A 232 3.34 -0.36 16.17
C MET A 232 4.19 0.72 16.84
N ALA A 233 3.83 2.01 16.74
CA ALA A 233 4.54 3.07 17.45
C ALA A 233 4.38 2.94 18.97
N SER A 234 3.21 2.51 19.43
CA SER A 234 2.97 2.29 20.85
C SER A 234 3.76 1.11 21.40
N LEU A 235 4.15 0.12 20.58
CA LEU A 235 5.09 -0.93 21.00
C LEU A 235 6.51 -0.38 21.23
N ILE A 236 6.93 0.66 20.47
CA ILE A 236 8.19 1.38 20.73
C ILE A 236 8.11 2.12 22.06
N VAL A 237 6.96 2.73 22.37
CA VAL A 237 6.72 3.36 23.68
C VAL A 237 6.70 2.32 24.79
N TYR A 238 6.14 1.15 24.55
CA TYR A 238 6.16 0.05 25.51
C TYR A 238 7.59 -0.39 25.83
N LEU A 239 8.48 -0.49 24.82
CA LEU A 239 9.91 -0.72 25.06
C LEU A 239 10.52 0.31 26.01
N LEU A 240 10.14 1.59 25.89
CA LEU A 240 10.62 2.65 26.78
C LEU A 240 10.15 2.45 28.24
N THR A 241 9.02 1.77 28.47
CA THR A 241 8.48 1.50 29.82
C THR A 241 9.13 0.30 30.52
N LEU A 242 9.92 -0.51 29.80
CA LEU A 242 10.63 -1.65 30.35
C LEU A 242 11.88 -1.20 31.14
N PRO A 243 12.45 -2.09 31.98
CA PRO A 243 13.78 -1.87 32.55
C PRO A 243 14.79 -1.57 31.43
N ASP A 244 15.63 -0.56 31.66
CA ASP A 244 16.58 -0.05 30.66
C ASP A 244 15.94 0.29 29.29
N GLY A 245 14.67 0.70 29.31
CA GLY A 245 13.88 0.95 28.11
C GLY A 245 14.49 1.96 27.15
N ASN A 246 15.24 2.94 27.66
CA ASN A 246 16.01 3.86 26.82
C ASN A 246 17.11 3.13 26.02
N LEU A 247 17.86 2.20 26.64
CA LEU A 247 18.86 1.38 25.96
C LEU A 247 18.22 0.41 24.97
N LEU A 248 17.07 -0.18 25.30
CA LEU A 248 16.32 -1.06 24.39
C LEU A 248 15.89 -0.30 23.13
N VAL A 249 15.34 0.91 23.28
CA VAL A 249 14.97 1.75 22.13
C VAL A 249 16.22 2.20 21.34
N ILE A 250 17.32 2.57 22.01
CA ILE A 250 18.59 2.90 21.32
C ILE A 250 19.11 1.71 20.52
N CYS A 251 19.13 0.51 21.11
CA CYS A 251 19.55 -0.73 20.46
C CYS A 251 18.70 -1.02 19.22
N PHE A 252 17.38 -0.93 19.37
CA PHE A 252 16.44 -1.10 18.28
C PHE A 252 16.71 -0.13 17.11
N LEU A 253 16.79 1.17 17.41
CA LEU A 253 17.03 2.18 16.38
C LEU A 253 18.41 2.02 15.74
N ALA A 254 19.44 1.68 16.53
CA ALA A 254 20.78 1.43 16.03
C ALA A 254 20.82 0.24 15.06
N LEU A 255 20.08 -0.85 15.34
CA LEU A 255 20.00 -2.01 14.46
C LEU A 255 19.32 -1.69 13.12
N VAL A 256 18.23 -0.91 13.14
CA VAL A 256 17.52 -0.47 11.93
C VAL A 256 18.41 0.49 11.12
N VAL A 257 19.01 1.48 11.76
CA VAL A 257 19.93 2.43 11.10
C VAL A 257 21.16 1.71 10.51
N ALA A 258 21.71 0.74 11.24
CA ALA A 258 22.79 -0.12 10.74
C ALA A 258 22.34 -0.95 9.53
N SER A 259 21.10 -1.43 9.53
CA SER A 259 20.52 -2.18 8.41
C SER A 259 20.46 -1.32 7.15
N ASP A 260 19.96 -0.09 7.27
CA ASP A 260 19.84 0.84 6.16
C ASP A 260 21.20 1.27 5.62
N ILE A 261 22.15 1.60 6.51
CA ILE A 261 23.51 1.99 6.12
C ILE A 261 24.24 0.83 5.44
N GLY A 262 24.21 -0.36 6.04
CA GLY A 262 24.86 -1.55 5.51
C GLY A 262 24.27 -1.95 4.15
N GLY A 263 22.94 -1.86 4.03
CA GLY A 263 22.21 -2.13 2.80
C GLY A 263 22.50 -1.15 1.69
N TYR A 264 22.58 0.15 2.03
CA TYR A 264 22.94 1.18 1.09
C TYR A 264 24.39 1.02 0.59
N ILE A 265 25.36 0.84 1.50
CA ILE A 265 26.77 0.70 1.14
C ILE A 265 26.99 -0.53 0.26
N ALA A 266 26.53 -1.71 0.70
CA ALA A 266 26.70 -2.94 -0.07
C ALA A 266 25.88 -2.95 -1.36
N GLY A 267 24.68 -2.37 -1.35
CA GLY A 267 23.84 -2.24 -2.53
C GLY A 267 24.47 -1.34 -3.61
N VAL A 268 25.09 -0.21 -3.22
CA VAL A 268 25.76 0.68 -4.17
C VAL A 268 27.05 0.07 -4.71
N LEU A 269 27.84 -0.60 -3.87
CA LEU A 269 29.15 -1.15 -4.26
C LEU A 269 29.03 -2.48 -5.04
N PHE A 270 28.09 -3.34 -4.66
CA PHE A 270 28.03 -4.72 -5.11
C PHE A 270 26.65 -5.15 -5.65
N GLY A 271 25.64 -4.28 -5.61
CA GLY A 271 24.27 -4.62 -5.98
C GLY A 271 24.13 -5.06 -7.43
N LYS A 272 23.77 -6.34 -7.63
CA LYS A 272 23.57 -6.93 -8.96
C LYS A 272 22.27 -7.69 -9.05
N HIS A 273 21.82 -8.31 -7.96
CA HIS A 273 20.65 -9.18 -7.97
C HIS A 273 19.50 -8.57 -7.16
N PRO A 274 18.48 -7.99 -7.82
CA PRO A 274 17.33 -7.43 -7.12
C PRO A 274 16.53 -8.50 -6.36
N ILE A 275 16.02 -8.16 -5.18
CA ILE A 275 15.25 -9.09 -4.32
C ILE A 275 13.80 -9.21 -4.83
N ALA A 276 13.15 -8.08 -5.12
CA ALA A 276 11.76 -8.01 -5.53
C ALA A 276 11.56 -6.95 -6.63
N PRO A 277 11.89 -7.25 -7.91
CA PRO A 277 11.90 -6.26 -8.99
C PRO A 277 10.56 -5.52 -9.20
N SER A 278 9.43 -6.18 -8.97
CA SER A 278 8.08 -5.62 -9.16
C SER A 278 7.67 -4.64 -8.06
N ILE A 279 8.21 -4.79 -6.84
CA ILE A 279 7.85 -4.00 -5.65
C ILE A 279 8.90 -2.92 -5.40
N SER A 280 10.17 -3.31 -5.33
CA SER A 280 11.31 -2.45 -5.02
C SER A 280 12.52 -2.81 -5.89
N PRO A 281 12.66 -2.21 -7.08
CA PRO A 281 13.71 -2.56 -8.03
C PRO A 281 15.13 -2.18 -7.57
N LYS A 282 15.26 -1.38 -6.50
CA LYS A 282 16.56 -0.90 -5.99
C LYS A 282 17.14 -1.75 -4.86
N LYS A 283 16.37 -2.65 -4.25
CA LYS A 283 16.84 -3.51 -3.16
C LYS A 283 17.47 -4.77 -3.75
N SER A 284 18.72 -5.07 -3.39
CA SER A 284 19.48 -6.22 -3.88
C SER A 284 19.86 -7.20 -2.77
N TRP A 285 20.07 -8.47 -3.14
CA TRP A 285 20.53 -9.51 -2.21
C TRP A 285 21.90 -9.17 -1.61
N GLU A 286 22.78 -8.54 -2.36
CA GLU A 286 24.07 -8.06 -1.84
C GLU A 286 23.89 -6.92 -0.84
N GLY A 287 22.93 -6.02 -1.08
CA GLY A 287 22.53 -5.00 -0.13
C GLY A 287 22.05 -5.63 1.17
N TYR A 288 21.12 -6.58 1.09
CA TYR A 288 20.62 -7.28 2.27
C TYR A 288 21.72 -8.00 3.06
N ALA A 289 22.68 -8.62 2.38
CA ALA A 289 23.84 -9.21 3.06
C ALA A 289 24.66 -8.15 3.81
N GLY A 290 24.85 -6.96 3.23
CA GLY A 290 25.48 -5.82 3.91
C GLY A 290 24.69 -5.32 5.12
N SER A 291 23.35 -5.25 5.02
CA SER A 291 22.46 -4.94 6.13
C SER A 291 22.64 -5.94 7.28
N ALA A 292 22.59 -7.25 6.98
CA ALA A 292 22.75 -8.31 7.97
C ALA A 292 24.12 -8.26 8.66
N LEU A 293 25.20 -8.03 7.90
CA LEU A 293 26.56 -7.96 8.45
C LEU A 293 26.72 -6.75 9.39
N LEU A 294 26.29 -5.56 8.97
CA LEU A 294 26.47 -4.35 9.78
C LEU A 294 25.56 -4.37 11.02
N SER A 295 24.30 -4.78 10.88
CA SER A 295 23.40 -4.95 12.02
C SER A 295 23.87 -6.05 12.97
N THR A 296 24.53 -7.11 12.48
CA THR A 296 25.17 -8.13 13.34
C THR A 296 26.32 -7.55 14.15
N ALA A 297 27.20 -6.76 13.53
CA ALA A 297 28.28 -6.10 14.25
C ALA A 297 27.74 -5.17 15.35
N VAL A 298 26.71 -4.36 15.02
CA VAL A 298 26.06 -3.46 15.99
C VAL A 298 25.31 -4.24 17.07
N GLY A 299 24.57 -5.29 16.71
CA GLY A 299 23.84 -6.13 17.66
C GLY A 299 24.76 -6.83 18.65
N VAL A 300 25.88 -7.38 18.17
CA VAL A 300 26.93 -7.97 19.03
C VAL A 300 27.54 -6.93 19.96
N ALA A 301 27.87 -5.74 19.44
CA ALA A 301 28.41 -4.65 20.26
C ALA A 301 27.42 -4.22 21.36
N MET A 302 26.14 -4.08 21.03
CA MET A 302 25.10 -3.75 22.02
C MET A 302 24.94 -4.86 23.05
N ALA A 303 24.86 -6.12 22.61
CA ALA A 303 24.72 -7.26 23.52
C ALA A 303 25.85 -7.30 24.55
N ILE A 304 27.12 -7.21 24.11
CA ILE A 304 28.27 -7.33 25.00
C ILE A 304 28.47 -6.08 25.85
N TRP A 305 28.37 -4.87 25.28
CA TRP A 305 28.78 -3.64 25.96
C TRP A 305 27.66 -2.87 26.65
N ALA A 306 26.41 -3.00 26.17
CA ALA A 306 25.28 -2.28 26.76
C ALA A 306 24.44 -3.16 27.70
N PHE A 307 24.35 -4.46 27.41
CA PHE A 307 23.42 -5.38 28.10
C PHE A 307 24.11 -6.51 28.87
N ASP A 308 25.44 -6.66 28.77
CA ASP A 308 26.19 -7.82 29.30
C ASP A 308 25.56 -9.18 28.90
N ALA A 309 24.95 -9.21 27.71
CA ALA A 309 24.23 -10.34 27.17
C ALA A 309 25.17 -11.23 26.33
N PRO A 310 24.86 -12.54 26.20
CA PRO A 310 25.67 -13.44 25.39
C PRO A 310 25.75 -12.98 23.93
N MET A 311 26.95 -13.02 23.33
CA MET A 311 27.19 -12.57 21.95
C MET A 311 26.19 -13.13 20.91
N TRP A 312 25.74 -14.37 21.08
CA TRP A 312 24.81 -15.01 20.14
C TRP A 312 23.45 -14.29 20.06
N THR A 313 23.02 -13.61 21.12
CA THR A 313 21.77 -12.83 21.11
C THR A 313 21.89 -11.60 20.21
N GLY A 314 23.05 -10.94 20.23
CA GLY A 314 23.41 -9.86 19.32
C GLY A 314 23.46 -10.32 17.85
N ILE A 315 23.95 -11.54 17.60
CA ILE A 315 23.90 -12.16 16.26
C ILE A 315 22.46 -12.40 15.84
N ALA A 316 21.62 -12.96 16.72
CA ALA A 316 20.21 -13.21 16.42
C ALA A 316 19.48 -11.90 16.06
N LEU A 317 19.68 -10.84 16.84
CA LEU A 317 19.14 -9.50 16.56
C LEU A 317 19.63 -8.98 15.21
N GLY A 318 20.94 -9.04 14.95
CA GLY A 318 21.53 -8.50 13.73
C GLY A 318 21.17 -9.24 12.45
N VAL A 319 20.73 -10.51 12.53
CA VAL A 319 20.22 -11.26 11.39
C VAL A 319 18.73 -11.04 11.20
N LEU A 320 17.94 -11.08 12.29
CA LEU A 320 16.49 -11.02 12.21
C LEU A 320 15.98 -9.61 11.96
N VAL A 321 16.53 -8.59 12.62
CA VAL A 321 16.04 -7.20 12.50
C VAL A 321 16.10 -6.70 11.04
N PRO A 322 17.21 -6.88 10.28
CA PRO A 322 17.25 -6.51 8.87
C PRO A 322 16.22 -7.22 8.00
N ALA A 323 15.87 -8.46 8.30
CA ALA A 323 14.86 -9.22 7.55
C ALA A 323 13.49 -8.52 7.64
N PHE A 324 13.09 -8.13 8.85
CA PHE A 324 11.81 -7.47 9.10
C PHE A 324 11.82 -5.99 8.72
N ALA A 325 12.94 -5.29 8.86
CA ALA A 325 13.11 -3.94 8.33
C ALA A 325 12.91 -3.93 6.81
N THR A 326 13.54 -4.86 6.09
CA THR A 326 13.38 -5.01 4.64
C THR A 326 11.93 -5.37 4.26
N LEU A 327 11.27 -6.21 5.05
CA LEU A 327 9.86 -6.55 4.84
C LEU A 327 8.92 -5.35 5.07
N GLY A 328 9.25 -4.48 6.02
CA GLY A 328 8.58 -3.21 6.26
C GLY A 328 8.65 -2.29 5.05
N ASP A 329 9.85 -2.07 4.51
CA ASP A 329 10.08 -1.28 3.29
C ASP A 329 9.29 -1.83 2.09
N PHE A 330 9.22 -3.15 1.95
CA PHE A 330 8.43 -3.79 0.90
C PHE A 330 6.93 -3.59 1.12
N SER A 331 6.45 -3.70 2.35
CA SER A 331 5.05 -3.46 2.69
C SER A 331 4.64 -2.04 2.32
N GLU A 332 5.47 -1.06 2.66
CA GLU A 332 5.21 0.34 2.35
C GLU A 332 5.32 0.60 0.83
N SER A 333 6.32 0.03 0.16
CA SER A 333 6.45 0.10 -1.30
C SER A 333 5.23 -0.49 -2.01
N MET A 334 4.67 -1.60 -1.52
CA MET A 334 3.43 -2.19 -2.05
C MET A 334 2.24 -1.24 -1.89
N ILE A 335 2.04 -0.65 -0.72
CA ILE A 335 0.95 0.31 -0.47
C ILE A 335 1.08 1.52 -1.40
N LYS A 336 2.30 2.05 -1.57
CA LYS A 336 2.54 3.18 -2.48
C LYS A 336 2.17 2.83 -3.93
N ARG A 337 2.51 1.62 -4.39
CA ARG A 337 2.20 1.17 -5.76
C ARG A 337 0.71 0.96 -5.97
N ASP A 338 0.02 0.38 -5.00
CA ASP A 338 -1.43 0.15 -5.06
C ASP A 338 -2.22 1.47 -5.12
N LEU A 339 -1.72 2.50 -4.42
CA LEU A 339 -2.31 3.84 -4.43
C LEU A 339 -1.84 4.73 -5.59
N GLU A 340 -1.00 4.21 -6.49
CA GLU A 340 -0.33 4.96 -7.57
C GLU A 340 0.45 6.18 -7.07
N LEU A 341 0.99 6.11 -5.85
CA LEU A 341 1.78 7.16 -5.21
C LEU A 341 3.27 6.86 -5.27
N LYS A 342 4.07 7.94 -5.33
CA LYS A 342 5.53 7.86 -5.24
C LYS A 342 6.03 8.00 -3.80
N ASP A 343 5.48 8.97 -3.08
CA ASP A 343 5.82 9.33 -1.70
C ASP A 343 4.49 9.49 -0.92
N MET A 344 4.46 9.14 0.37
CA MET A 344 3.23 9.18 1.19
C MET A 344 2.77 10.62 1.51
N GLY A 345 3.70 11.58 1.49
CA GLY A 345 3.44 12.98 1.79
C GLY A 345 4.60 13.89 1.39
N SER A 346 4.41 15.19 1.59
CA SER A 346 5.41 16.24 1.31
C SER A 346 5.66 17.13 2.54
N LEU A 347 5.32 16.66 3.74
CA LEU A 347 5.38 17.46 4.97
C LEU A 347 6.81 17.90 5.34
N LEU A 348 7.84 17.13 4.96
CA LEU A 348 9.23 17.54 5.15
C LEU A 348 9.84 18.06 3.84
N PRO A 349 10.21 19.36 3.77
CA PRO A 349 10.80 19.97 2.59
C PRO A 349 12.04 19.21 2.12
N GLY A 350 11.92 18.53 0.97
CA GLY A 350 13.01 17.80 0.37
C GLY A 350 13.31 16.43 1.00
N HIS A 351 12.43 15.81 1.81
CA HIS A 351 12.69 14.49 2.41
C HIS A 351 11.65 13.40 2.21
N GLY A 352 10.53 13.69 1.55
CA GLY A 352 9.38 12.80 1.50
C GLY A 352 8.49 13.00 2.72
N GLY A 353 7.65 12.01 3.02
CA GLY A 353 6.81 12.02 4.22
C GLY A 353 7.55 11.64 5.49
N ILE A 354 6.93 11.92 6.64
CA ILE A 354 7.30 11.30 7.92
C ILE A 354 7.10 9.78 7.84
N MET A 355 6.07 9.34 7.12
CA MET A 355 5.76 7.93 6.96
C MET A 355 6.87 7.15 6.23
N ASP A 356 7.50 7.75 5.21
CA ASP A 356 8.64 7.17 4.48
C ASP A 356 9.92 7.04 5.35
N ARG A 357 9.89 7.51 6.62
CA ARG A 357 10.98 7.35 7.60
C ARG A 357 10.68 6.32 8.68
N LEU A 358 9.41 5.98 8.80
CA LEU A 358 8.90 5.07 9.81
C LEU A 358 8.53 3.71 9.21
N ASP A 359 8.65 3.55 7.89
CA ASP A 359 8.33 2.37 7.09
C ASP A 359 9.12 1.11 7.48
N SER A 360 10.39 1.26 7.80
CA SER A 360 11.24 0.17 8.31
C SER A 360 11.10 0.02 9.83
N ILE A 361 10.89 1.13 10.55
CA ILE A 361 10.86 1.17 12.02
C ILE A 361 9.57 0.53 12.56
N LEU A 362 8.40 0.98 12.10
CA LEU A 362 7.11 0.54 12.67
C LEU A 362 6.89 -0.98 12.54
N PRO A 363 7.06 -1.60 11.36
CA PRO A 363 6.82 -3.05 11.22
C PRO A 363 7.86 -3.90 11.97
N THR A 364 9.02 -3.33 12.28
CA THR A 364 10.10 -4.02 12.99
C THR A 364 9.94 -3.94 14.51
N ALA A 365 9.25 -2.93 15.04
CA ALA A 365 8.97 -2.76 16.47
C ALA A 365 8.38 -4.01 17.16
N PRO A 366 7.32 -4.67 16.65
CA PRO A 366 6.77 -5.88 17.29
C PRO A 366 7.76 -7.03 17.33
N VAL A 367 8.57 -7.17 16.27
CA VAL A 367 9.58 -8.22 16.17
C VAL A 367 10.64 -8.01 17.23
N VAL A 368 11.16 -6.79 17.34
CA VAL A 368 12.21 -6.46 18.30
C VAL A 368 11.72 -6.58 19.73
N LEU A 369 10.47 -6.21 20.02
CA LEU A 369 9.86 -6.45 21.31
C LEU A 369 9.83 -7.94 21.67
N VAL A 370 9.43 -8.79 20.73
CA VAL A 370 9.46 -10.25 20.92
C VAL A 370 10.90 -10.73 21.13
N LEU A 371 11.85 -10.29 20.30
CA LEU A 371 13.25 -10.70 20.44
C LEU A 371 13.83 -10.31 21.80
N PHE A 372 13.63 -9.08 22.27
CA PHE A 372 14.09 -8.67 23.60
C PHE A 372 13.39 -9.41 24.74
N SER A 373 12.13 -9.82 24.57
CA SER A 373 11.39 -10.56 25.60
C SER A 373 11.82 -12.04 25.71
N PHE A 374 12.37 -12.63 24.64
CA PHE A 374 12.74 -14.05 24.60
C PHE A 374 14.25 -14.31 24.59
N LEU A 375 15.06 -13.34 24.18
CA LEU A 375 16.52 -13.44 24.22
C LEU A 375 17.03 -13.07 25.62
N PRO A 376 17.95 -13.85 26.20
CA PRO A 376 18.48 -13.57 27.51
C PRO A 376 19.31 -12.28 27.52
N GLY A 377 19.24 -11.53 28.63
CA GLY A 377 20.05 -10.35 28.91
C GLY A 377 19.45 -9.01 28.46
N PHE A 378 18.22 -8.96 27.94
CA PHE A 378 17.56 -7.71 27.55
C PHE A 378 16.43 -7.30 28.47
N VAL A 379 15.54 -8.24 28.80
CA VAL A 379 14.39 -8.01 29.68
C VAL A 379 14.34 -9.19 30.66
N ASP A 380 14.49 -8.90 31.95
CA ASP A 380 14.44 -9.88 33.04
C ASP A 380 13.00 -10.16 33.52
#